data_AF-A0A2S9D8B4-F1
#
_entry.id   AF-A0A2S9D8B4-F1
#
_cell.length_a   1.000
_cell.length_b   1.000
_cell.length_c   1.000
_cell.angle_alpha   90.00
_cell.angle_beta   90.00
_cell.angle_gamma   90.00
#
_symmetry.space_group_name_H-M   'P 1'
#
loop_
_entity.id
_entity.type
_entity.pdbx_description
1 polymer ?
#
loop_
_entity_poly.entity_id
_entity_poly.type
_entity_poly.pdbx_seq_one_letter_code
_entity_poly.pdbx_strand_id
1 'polypeptide(L)' 'MTTARKIRVLNIAATVLLLTVLTLQFAKVIDGFWTMTLLVLIGAPTTVAWVTLERRQGAEKMRGGA' A
#
# COMPACT_ATOMS: atom_id res chain seq x y z
N MET A 1 -2.73 -2.01 19.06
CA MET A 1 -2.72 -1.18 17.83
C MET A 1 -3.86 -1.64 16.93
N THR A 2 -4.85 -0.79 16.66
CA THR A 2 -6.05 -1.17 15.89
C THR A 2 -5.70 -1.42 14.42
N THR A 3 -6.45 -2.29 13.73
CA THR A 3 -6.25 -2.62 12.32
C THR A 3 -6.21 -1.36 11.45
N ALA A 4 -7.11 -0.41 11.67
CA ALA A 4 -7.12 0.88 10.98
C ALA A 4 -5.80 1.67 11.13
N ARG A 5 -5.17 1.65 12.31
CA ARG A 5 -3.90 2.33 12.54
C ARG A 5 -2.74 1.66 11.78
N LYS A 6 -2.74 0.33 11.68
CA LYS A 6 -1.74 -0.42 10.92
C LYS A 6 -1.82 -0.11 9.42
N ILE A 7 -3.02 0.02 8.85
CA ILE A 7 -3.16 0.41 7.44
C ILE A 7 -2.78 1.87 7.18
N ARG A 8 -3.13 2.81 8.06
CA ARG A 8 -2.64 4.20 7.90
C ARG A 8 -1.11 4.25 7.84
N VAL A 9 -0.44 3.52 8.74
CA VAL A 9 1.02 3.42 8.76
C VAL A 9 1.55 2.77 7.48
N LEU A 10 0.93 1.68 7.02
CA LEU A 10 1.30 1.02 5.77
C LEU A 10 1.16 1.96 4.56
N ASN A 11 0.06 2.73 4.50
CA ASN A 11 -0.20 3.67 3.41
C ASN A 11 0.82 4.81 3.40
N ILE A 12 1.14 5.38 4.57
CA ILE A 12 2.18 6.42 4.68
C ILE A 12 3.54 5.86 4.27
N ALA A 13 3.90 4.66 4.74
CA ALA A 13 5.15 4.00 4.37
C ALA A 13 5.23 3.73 2.86
N ALA A 14 4.16 3.24 2.25
CA ALA A 14 4.07 2.99 0.82
C ALA A 14 4.23 4.28 0.00
N THR A 15 3.60 5.38 0.43
CA THR A 15 3.74 6.69 -0.23
C THR A 15 5.18 7.22 -0.16
N VAL A 16 5.82 7.11 1.01
CA VAL A 16 7.23 7.53 1.18
C VAL A 16 8.16 6.68 0.30
N LEU A 17 7.92 5.37 0.24
CA LEU A 17 8.65 4.46 -0.64
C LEU A 17 8.47 4.83 -2.13
N LEU A 18 7.23 5.11 -2.55
CA LEU A 18 6.91 5.56 -3.90
C LEU A 18 7.67 6.83 -4.29
N LEU A 19 7.66 7.83 -3.41
CA LEU A 19 8.41 9.08 -3.62
C LEU A 19 9.91 8.81 -3.73
N THR A 20 10.45 7.93 -2.89
CA THR A 20 11.86 7.54 -2.92
C THR A 20 12.23 6.88 -4.25
N VAL A 21 11.42 5.94 -4.72
CA VAL A 21 11.62 5.25 -6.01
C VAL A 21 11.60 6.25 -7.17
N LEU A 22 10.63 7.17 -7.18
CA LEU A 22 10.55 8.23 -8.17
C LEU A 22 11.80 9.13 -8.14
N THR A 23 12.24 9.56 -6.95
CA THR A 23 13.46 10.37 -6.81
C THR A 23 14.70 9.64 -7.33
N LEU A 24 14.85 8.35 -7.02
CA LEU A 24 15.97 7.53 -7.52
C LEU A 24 15.93 7.36 -9.04
N GLN A 25 14.75 7.20 -9.63
CA GLN A 25 14.56 7.13 -11.08
C GLN A 25 14.93 8.45 -11.75
N PHE A 26 14.46 9.60 -11.22
CA PHE A 26 14.80 10.93 -11.74
C PHE A 26 16.30 11.23 -11.64
N ALA A 27 16.93 10.79 -10.55
CA ALA A 27 18.38 10.88 -10.36
C ALA A 27 19.17 9.88 -11.23
N LYS A 28 18.49 9.05 -12.04
CA LYS A 28 19.07 7.96 -12.85
C LYS A 28 19.93 6.97 -12.05
N VAL A 29 19.64 6.81 -10.76
CA VAL A 29 20.32 5.85 -9.88
C VAL A 29 19.82 4.43 -10.16
N ILE A 30 18.55 4.30 -10.55
CA ILE A 30 17.92 3.04 -10.91
C ILE A 30 17.33 3.12 -12.31
N ASP A 31 17.39 2.00 -13.03
CA ASP A 31 16.87 1.91 -14.39
C ASP A 31 15.34 1.79 -14.41
N GLY A 32 14.73 2.00 -15.58
CA GLY A 32 13.28 1.91 -15.77
C GLY A 32 12.73 0.52 -15.41
N PHE A 33 13.49 -0.53 -15.69
CA PHE A 33 13.16 -1.91 -15.31
C PHE A 33 13.04 -2.09 -13.78
N TRP A 34 14.02 -1.57 -13.03
CA TRP A 34 14.04 -1.66 -11.57
C TRP A 34 12.96 -0.79 -10.92
N THR A 35 12.69 0.37 -11.51
CA THR A 35 11.58 1.24 -11.09
C THR A 35 10.25 0.49 -11.21
N MET A 36 9.97 -0.12 -12.35
CA MET A 36 8.73 -0.89 -12.55
C MET A 36 8.62 -2.07 -11.60
N THR A 37 9.72 -2.80 -11.38
CA THR A 37 9.76 -3.90 -10.42
C THR A 37 9.42 -3.44 -9.00
N LEU A 38 9.98 -2.31 -8.55
CA LEU A 38 9.70 -1.73 -7.24
C LEU A 38 8.25 -1.23 -7.13
N LEU A 39 7.69 -0.64 -8.19
CA LEU A 39 6.29 -0.22 -8.22
C LEU A 39 5.34 -1.40 -8.06
N VAL A 40 5.60 -2.54 -8.71
CA VAL A 40 4.80 -3.76 -8.55
C VAL A 40 4.94 -4.31 -7.13
N LEU A 41 6.16 -4.35 -6.59
CA LEU A 41 6.43 -4.81 -5.22
C LEU A 41 5.77 -3.96 -4.14
N ILE A 42 5.58 -2.65 -4.37
CA ILE A 42 4.86 -1.76 -3.46
C ILE A 42 3.35 -1.84 -3.69
N GLY A 43 2.91 -1.82 -4.95
CA GLY A 43 1.49 -1.72 -5.32
C GLY A 43 0.69 -2.98 -5.01
N ALA A 44 1.23 -4.16 -5.30
CA ALA A 44 0.54 -5.44 -5.06
C ALA A 44 0.17 -5.65 -3.58
N PRO A 45 1.10 -5.60 -2.61
CA PRO A 45 0.76 -5.79 -1.20
C PRO A 45 -0.13 -4.66 -0.66
N THR A 46 0.03 -3.42 -1.15
CA THR A 46 -0.83 -2.30 -0.77
C THR A 46 -2.28 -2.55 -1.20
N THR A 47 -2.48 -3.03 -2.43
CA THR A 47 -3.80 -3.37 -2.97
C THR A 47 -4.45 -4.53 -2.20
N VAL A 48 -3.67 -5.58 -1.91
CA VAL A 48 -4.16 -6.73 -1.12
C VAL A 48 -4.56 -6.31 0.30
N ALA A 49 -3.78 -5.42 0.93
CA ALA A 49 -4.11 -4.88 2.25
C ALA A 49 -5.44 -4.10 2.24
N TRP A 50 -5.67 -3.29 1.20
CA TRP A 50 -6.94 -2.56 1.01
C TRP A 50 -8.13 -3.49 0.78
N VAL A 51 -8.01 -4.48 -0.12
CA VAL A 51 -9.10 -5.44 -0.39
C VAL A 51 -9.46 -6.25 0.86
N THR A 52 -8.45 -6.66 1.64
CA THR A 52 -8.66 -7.40 2.89
C THR A 52 -9.40 -6.55 3.92
N LEU A 53 -9.10 -5.25 3.98
CA LEU A 53 -9.79 -4.29 4.84
C LEU A 53 -11.24 -4.11 4.44
N GLU A 54 -11.50 -3.90 3.15
CA GLU A 54 -12.84 -3.65 2.64
C GLU A 54 -13.76 -4.84 2.90
N ARG A 55 -13.24 -6.06 2.76
CA ARG A 55 -13.94 -7.29 3.17
C ARG A 55 -14.23 -7.36 4.67
N ARG A 56 -13.28 -6.94 5.51
CA ARG A 56 -13.48 -6.92 6.97
C ARG A 56 -14.49 -5.85 7.41
N GLN A 57 -14.42 -4.66 6.82
CA GLN A 57 -15.39 -3.58 7.08
C GLN A 57 -16.79 -3.96 6.58
N GLY A 58 -16.90 -4.63 5.43
CA GLY A 58 -18.16 -5.17 4.95
C GLY A 58 -18.76 -6.23 5.89
N ALA A 59 -17.93 -7.14 6.40
CA ALA A 59 -18.35 -8.15 7.37
C ALA A 59 -18.77 -7.56 8.72
N GLU A 60 -18.07 -6.52 9.21
CA GLU A 60 -18.43 -5.81 10.44
C GLU A 60 -19.76 -5.04 10.30
N LYS A 61 -20.04 -4.44 9.14
CA LYS A 61 -21.33 -3.78 8.86
C LYS A 61 -22.50 -4.76 8.86
N MET A 62 -22.32 -5.99 8.38
CA MET A 62 -23.38 -7.01 8.42
C MET A 62 -23.62 -7.57 9.83
N ARG A 63 -22.62 -7.47 10.72
CA ARG A 63 -22.71 -7.99 12.10
C ARG A 63 -23.34 -7.02 13.09
N GLY A 64 -23.34 -5.72 12.79
CA GLY A 64 -23.98 -4.67 13.61
C GLY A 64 -25.42 -4.33 13.21
N GLY A 65 -26.01 -5.06 12.25
CA GLY A 65 -27.39 -4.88 11.78
C GLY A 65 -28.41 -5.88 12.33
N ALA A 66 -28.03 -6.69 13.32
CA ALA A 66 -28.91 -7.58 14.07
C ALA A 66 -29.07 -7.05 15.50
#